data_AF-A0A7Y5RPC1-F1
#
_entry.id   AF-A0A7Y5RPC1-F1
#
_cell.length_a   1.000
_cell.length_b   1.000
_cell.length_c   1.000
_cell.angle_alpha   90.00
_cell.angle_beta   90.00
_cell.angle_gamma   90.00
#
_symmetry.space_group_name_H-M   'P 1'
#
loop_
_entity.id
_entity.type
_entity.pdbx_description
1 polymer ?
#
loop_
_entity_poly.entity_id
_entity_poly.type
_entity_poly.pdbx_seq_one_letter_code
_entity_poly.pdbx_strand_id
1 'polypeptide(L)' 'MPKVKSRGNESAEALLRRFKKICEKDGLIRDMKKHAFYEKPSVIGARKRRQALKRKHQAQKEKFQLW' A
#
# COMPACT_ATOMS: atom_id res chain seq x y z
N MET A 1 -5.91 -8.54 -4.49
CA MET A 1 -7.03 -9.12 -3.72
C MET A 1 -6.47 -10.25 -2.86
N PRO A 2 -6.45 -10.07 -1.53
CA PRO A 2 -5.67 -10.90 -0.62
C PRO A 2 -6.27 -12.31 -0.50
N LYS A 3 -5.43 -13.33 -0.69
CA LYS A 3 -5.78 -14.74 -0.47
C LYS A 3 -4.83 -15.32 0.57
N VAL A 4 -5.38 -15.94 1.62
CA VAL A 4 -4.60 -16.59 2.67
C VAL A 4 -5.14 -18.00 2.87
N LYS A 5 -4.25 -18.98 2.86
CA LYS A 5 -4.55 -20.38 3.21
C LYS A 5 -4.05 -20.65 4.63
N SER A 6 -4.77 -21.46 5.40
CA SER A 6 -4.27 -21.96 6.68
C SER A 6 -3.07 -22.88 6.44
N ARG A 7 -2.07 -22.82 7.31
CA ARG A 7 -1.06 -23.88 7.40
C ARG A 7 -1.44 -24.76 8.59
N GLY A 8 -1.17 -26.06 8.51
CA GLY A 8 -1.68 -27.07 9.43
C GLY A 8 -1.27 -26.92 10.90
N ASN A 9 -0.39 -25.98 11.25
CA ASN A 9 0.13 -25.78 12.60
C ASN A 9 -0.08 -24.33 13.12
N GLU A 10 -1.15 -23.66 12.70
CA GLU A 10 -1.41 -22.26 13.03
C GLU A 10 -2.71 -22.09 13.82
N SER A 11 -2.64 -21.27 14.87
CA SER A 11 -3.85 -20.76 15.53
C SER A 11 -4.61 -19.80 14.61
N ALA A 12 -5.93 -19.76 14.76
CA ALA A 12 -6.82 -18.84 14.03
C ALA A 12 -6.39 -17.37 14.18
N GLU A 13 -5.84 -16.99 15.34
CA GLU A 13 -5.36 -15.62 15.57
C GLU A 13 -4.12 -15.29 14.72
N ALA A 14 -3.21 -16.25 14.54
CA ALA A 14 -2.04 -16.08 13.70
C ALA A 14 -2.43 -15.92 12.22
N LEU A 15 -3.46 -16.66 11.78
CA LEU A 15 -4.03 -16.52 10.44
C LEU A 15 -4.58 -15.11 10.21
N LEU A 16 -5.37 -14.59 11.15
CA LEU A 16 -5.95 -13.24 11.09
C LEU A 16 -4.89 -12.14 11.05
N ARG A 17 -3.83 -12.24 11.88
CA ARG A 17 -2.72 -11.29 11.86
C ARG A 17 -2.03 -11.23 10.51
N ARG A 18 -1.82 -12.38 9.87
CA ARG A 18 -1.22 -12.41 8.52
C ARG A 18 -2.16 -11.90 7.46
N PHE A 19 -3.44 -12.23 7.53
CA PHE A 19 -4.44 -11.67 6.64
C PHE A 19 -4.45 -10.14 6.71
N LYS A 20 -4.47 -9.57 7.91
CA LYS A 20 -4.37 -8.12 8.12
C LYS A 20 -3.10 -7.54 7.49
N LYS A 21 -1.94 -8.14 7.74
CA LYS A 21 -0.66 -7.71 7.17
C LYS A 21 -0.65 -7.77 5.63
N ILE A 22 -1.29 -8.78 5.03
CA ILE A 22 -1.41 -8.90 3.58
C ILE A 22 -2.37 -7.82 3.04
N CYS A 23 -3.50 -7.56 3.68
CA CYS A 23 -4.41 -6.46 3.29
C CYS A 23 -3.74 -5.08 3.35
N GLU A 24 -2.91 -4.85 4.38
CA GLU A 24 -2.11 -3.62 4.52
C GLU A 24 -1.06 -3.51 3.42
N LYS A 25 -0.35 -4.61 3.12
CA LYS A 25 0.66 -4.67 2.05
C LYS A 25 0.07 -4.51 0.66
N ASP A 26 -1.08 -5.14 0.38
CA ASP A 26 -1.80 -5.04 -0.90
C ASP A 26 -2.36 -3.61 -1.10
N GLY A 27 -2.36 -2.78 -0.05
CA GLY A 27 -2.83 -1.41 -0.12
C GLY A 27 -4.33 -1.29 -0.31
N LEU A 28 -5.08 -2.36 0.02
CA LEU A 28 -6.52 -2.47 -0.24
C LEU A 28 -7.30 -1.29 0.34
N ILE A 29 -7.00 -0.89 1.58
CA ILE A 29 -7.64 0.24 2.26
C ILE A 29 -7.35 1.56 1.51
N ARG A 30 -6.13 1.71 0.96
CA ARG A 30 -5.74 2.91 0.20
C ARG A 30 -6.49 3.00 -1.12
N ASP A 31 -6.66 1.87 -1.80
CA ASP A 31 -7.41 1.81 -3.05
C ASP A 31 -8.90 2.04 -2.80
N MET A 32 -9.47 1.49 -1.73
CA MET A 32 -10.84 1.76 -1.32
C MET A 32 -11.09 3.27 -1.13
N LYS A 33 -10.20 3.95 -0.40
CA LYS A 33 -10.27 5.42 -0.21
C LYS A 33 -10.09 6.20 -1.52
N LYS A 34 -9.25 5.71 -2.42
CA LYS A 34 -8.98 6.34 -3.72
C LYS A 34 -10.15 6.20 -4.70
N HIS A 35 -10.97 5.16 -4.55
CA HIS A 35 -12.14 4.89 -5.39
C HIS A 35 -13.47 5.23 -4.71
N ALA A 36 -13.45 5.77 -3.49
CA ALA A 36 -14.65 6.14 -2.74
C ALA A 36 -15.47 7.28 -3.39
N PHE A 37 -14.84 8.10 -4.23
CA PHE A 37 -15.48 9.19 -4.96
C PHE A 37 -14.89 9.33 -6.36
N TYR A 38 -15.67 9.91 -7.27
CA TYR A 38 -15.18 10.24 -8.60
C TYR A 38 -14.09 11.31 -8.51
N GLU A 39 -12.94 11.03 -9.12
CA GLU A 39 -11.83 11.95 -9.23
C GLU A 39 -11.61 12.24 -10.72
N LYS A 40 -11.69 13.51 -11.12
CA LYS A 40 -11.51 13.90 -12.53
C LYS A 40 -10.14 13.40 -13.06
N PRO A 41 -10.02 12.93 -14.32
CA PRO A 41 -8.78 12.37 -14.86
C PRO A 41 -7.54 13.26 -14.68
N SER A 42 -7.70 14.58 -14.82
CA SER A 42 -6.64 15.56 -14.58
C SER A 42 -6.11 15.52 -13.13
N VAL A 43 -7.02 15.40 -12.15
CA VAL A 43 -6.68 15.33 -10.72
C VAL A 43 -5.98 14.01 -10.40
N ILE A 44 -6.43 12.90 -10.99
CA ILE A 44 -5.75 11.59 -10.89
C ILE A 44 -4.30 11.70 -11.39
N GLY A 45 -4.10 12.32 -12.56
CA GLY A 45 -2.77 12.53 -13.15
C GLY A 45 -1.88 13.42 -12.27
N ALA A 46 -2.41 14.52 -11.75
CA ALA A 46 -1.70 15.40 -10.83
C ALA A 46 -1.31 14.71 -9.52
N ARG A 47 -2.18 13.88 -8.95
CA ARG A 47 -1.89 13.09 -7.75
C ARG A 47 -0.81 12.05 -7.99
N LYS A 48 -0.86 11.32 -9.12
CA LYS A 48 0.17 10.34 -9.50
C LYS A 48 1.55 10.99 -9.64
N ARG A 49 1.63 12.16 -10.31
CA ARG A 49 2.89 12.92 -10.44
C ARG A 49 3.46 13.34 -9.08
N ARG A 50 2.63 13.91 -8.20
CA ARG A 50 3.02 14.30 -6.83
C ARG A 50 3.55 13.11 -6.02
N GLN A 51 2.88 11.94 -6.09
CA GLN A 51 3.35 10.74 -5.40
C GLN A 51 4.69 10.22 -5.95
N ALA A 52 4.91 10.27 -7.26
CA ALA A 52 6.17 9.86 -7.87
C ALA A 52 7.34 10.78 -7.45
N LEU A 53 7.12 12.10 -7.44
CA LEU A 53 8.11 13.07 -6.98
C LEU A 53 8.46 12.86 -5.51
N LYS A 54 7.45 12.65 -4.65
CA LYS A 54 7.67 12.37 -3.22
C LYS A 54 8.53 11.12 -3.01
N ARG A 55 8.28 10.04 -3.77
CA ARG A 55 9.08 8.81 -3.71
C ARG A 55 10.53 9.04 -4.14
N LYS A 56 10.75 9.77 -5.23
CA LYS A 56 12.11 10.12 -5.70
C LYS A 56 12.88 10.93 -4.67
N HIS A 57 12.25 11.95 -4.08
CA HIS A 57 12.87 12.78 -3.06
C HIS A 57 13.22 11.97 -1.79
N GLN A 58 12.33 11.07 -1.37
CA GLN A 58 12.58 10.18 -0.23
C GLN A 58 13.78 9.26 -0.48
N ALA A 59 13.86 8.63 -1.66
CA ALA A 59 14.99 7.77 -2.03
C ALA A 59 16.31 8.56 -2.13
N GLN A 60 16.27 9.81 -2.60
CA GLN A 60 17.45 10.68 -2.62
C GLN A 60 17.92 11.04 -1.21
N LYS A 61 17.00 11.36 -0.29
CA LYS A 61 17.34 11.60 1.12
C LYS A 61 17.98 10.39 1.77
N GLU A 62 17.42 9.20 1.56
CA GLU A 62 17.97 7.94 2.08
C GLU A 62 19.38 7.68 1.54
N LYS A 63 19.58 7.88 0.23
CA LYS A 63 20.91 7.77 -0.40
C LYS A 63 21.91 8.77 0.18
N PHE A 64 21.47 10.00 0.45
CA PHE A 64 22.32 11.04 1.05
C PHE A 64 22.65 10.75 2.51
N GLN A 65 21.76 10.11 3.28
CA GLN A 65 22.05 9.72 4.66
C GLN A 65 22.94 8.48 4.79
N LEU A 66 22.97 7.64 3.76
CA LEU A 66 23.80 6.43 3.71
C LEU A 66 25.24 6.71 3.23
N TRP A 67 25.51 7.92 2.74
CA TRP A 67 26.83 8.39 2.34
C TRP A 67 27.44 9.24 3.45
#